data_AF-A0A9E1PWS7-F1
#
_entry.id   AF-A0A9E1PWS7-F1
#
_cell.length_a   1.000
_cell.length_b   1.000
_cell.length_c   1.000
_cell.angle_alpha   90.00
_cell.angle_beta   90.00
_cell.angle_gamma   90.00
#
_symmetry.space_group_name_H-M   'P 1'
#
loop_
_entity.id
_entity.type
_entity.pdbx_description
1 polymer ?
#
loop_
_entity_poly.entity_id
_entity_poly.type
_entity_poly.pdbx_seq_one_letter_code
_entity_poly.pdbx_strand_id
1 'polypeptide(L)' 'MSIDRLTECFREVFEDESLVLQPDLVAKDVKKWDSFNHINLMIALEEEFDVMLAPDEIHKARSVGDLVELLQTKGCEIKW' A
#
# COMPACT_ATOMS: atom_id res chain seq x y z
N MET A 1 8.52 0.77 12.22
CA MET A 1 8.93 -0.18 11.16
C MET A 1 9.42 0.60 9.96
N SER A 2 10.21 -0.04 9.09
CA SER A 2 10.70 0.58 7.85
C SER A 2 9.65 0.46 6.73
N ILE A 3 9.70 1.37 5.76
CA ILE A 3 8.92 1.33 4.52
C ILE A 3 9.21 0.07 3.68
N ASP A 4 10.29 -0.66 3.99
CA ASP A 4 10.70 -1.87 3.28
C ASP A 4 9.60 -2.93 3.24
N ARG A 5 8.90 -3.18 4.35
CA ARG A 5 7.78 -4.16 4.39
C ARG A 5 6.64 -3.76 3.46
N LEU A 6 6.30 -2.46 3.45
CA LEU A 6 5.28 -1.95 2.53
C LEU A 6 5.73 -2.09 1.08
N THR A 7 7.02 -1.84 0.81
CA THR A 7 7.61 -1.99 -0.51
C THR A 7 7.55 -3.45 -0.97
N GLU A 8 7.84 -4.41 -0.10
CA GLU A 8 7.73 -5.85 -0.40
C GLU A 8 6.30 -6.23 -0.81
N CYS A 9 5.27 -5.82 -0.07
CA CYS A 9 3.87 -6.09 -0.47
C CYS A 9 3.55 -5.56 -1.87
N PHE A 10 4.02 -4.36 -2.20
CA PHE A 10 3.82 -3.78 -3.51
C PHE A 10 4.56 -4.56 -4.61
N ARG A 11 5.80 -4.99 -4.34
CA ARG A 11 6.60 -5.78 -5.29
C ARG A 11 5.98 -7.14 -5.55
N GLU A 12 5.47 -7.80 -4.51
CA GLU A 12 4.82 -9.10 -4.63
C GLU A 12 3.51 -9.00 -5.44
N VAL A 13 2.64 -8.05 -5.08
CA VAL A 13 1.33 -7.89 -5.72
C VAL A 13 1.45 -7.41 -7.17
N PHE A 14 2.39 -6.51 -7.45
CA PHE A 14 2.60 -6.01 -8.80
C PHE A 14 3.69 -6.78 -9.57
N GLU A 15 4.30 -7.81 -8.98
CA GLU A 15 5.42 -8.57 -9.55
C GLU A 15 6.46 -7.64 -10.21
N ASP A 16 6.89 -6.61 -9.48
CA ASP A 16 7.84 -5.59 -9.94
C ASP A 16 8.91 -5.34 -8.87
N GLU A 17 9.98 -6.12 -8.90
CA GLU A 17 11.12 -6.02 -7.98
C GLU A 17 11.84 -4.66 -8.02
N SER A 18 11.66 -3.88 -9.08
CA SER A 18 12.31 -2.58 -9.24
C SER A 18 11.55 -1.44 -8.58
N LEU A 19 10.33 -1.70 -8.08
CA LEU A 19 9.49 -0.69 -7.48
C LEU A 19 10.15 -0.09 -6.23
N VAL A 20 10.17 1.24 -6.18
CA VAL A 20 10.61 2.02 -5.03
C VAL A 20 9.45 2.92 -4.62
N LEU A 21 8.98 2.75 -3.39
CA LEU A 21 7.86 3.53 -2.87
C LEU A 21 8.29 4.97 -2.58
N GLN A 22 7.42 5.89 -2.96
CA GLN A 22 7.53 7.32 -2.68
C GLN A 22 6.15 7.82 -2.25
N PRO A 23 6.05 8.85 -1.40
CA PRO A 23 4.76 9.31 -0.88
C PRO A 23 3.75 9.70 -1.97
N ASP A 24 4.24 10.24 -3.08
CA ASP A 24 3.47 10.72 -4.23
C ASP A 24 3.18 9.65 -5.29
N LEU A 25 3.67 8.42 -5.11
CA LEU A 25 3.40 7.31 -6.03
C LEU A 25 1.90 6.99 -6.02
N VAL A 26 1.28 6.99 -7.20
CA VAL A 26 -0.14 6.69 -7.37
C VAL A 26 -0.37 5.60 -8.42
N ALA A 27 -1.58 5.06 -8.50
CA ALA A 27 -1.93 3.96 -9.41
C ALA A 27 -1.57 4.21 -10.88
N LYS A 28 -1.68 5.47 -11.36
CA LYS A 28 -1.30 5.82 -12.75
C LYS A 28 0.19 5.64 -13.07
N ASP A 29 1.05 5.64 -12.05
CA ASP A 29 2.51 5.58 -12.23
C ASP A 29 3.01 4.13 -12.23
N VAL A 30 2.17 3.17 -11.80
CA VAL A 30 2.50 1.74 -11.72
C VAL A 30 1.64 0.97 -12.70
N LYS A 31 2.24 0.43 -13.76
CA LYS A 31 1.52 -0.22 -14.88
C LYS A 31 0.56 -1.33 -14.45
N LYS A 32 0.91 -2.11 -13.43
CA LYS A 32 0.12 -3.24 -12.93
C LYS A 32 -0.85 -2.84 -11.80
N TRP A 33 -0.88 -1.57 -11.40
CA TRP A 33 -1.80 -1.09 -10.38
C TRP A 33 -3.19 -0.77 -10.98
N ASP A 34 -3.90 -1.82 -11.36
CA ASP A 34 -5.29 -1.77 -11.81
C ASP A 34 -6.26 -2.10 -10.66
N SER A 35 -7.58 -2.15 -10.95
CA SER A 35 -8.59 -2.45 -9.93
C SER A 35 -8.45 -3.82 -9.28
N PHE A 36 -7.96 -4.83 -10.00
CA PHE A 36 -7.80 -6.18 -9.47
C PHE A 36 -6.62 -6.24 -8.51
N ASN A 37 -5.45 -5.76 -8.94
CA ASN A 37 -4.28 -5.72 -8.08
C ASN A 37 -4.39 -4.69 -6.96
N HIS A 38 -5.22 -3.66 -7.11
CA HIS A 38 -5.54 -2.76 -5.99
C HIS A 38 -6.24 -3.51 -4.85
N ILE A 39 -7.22 -4.36 -5.15
CA ILE A 39 -7.89 -5.19 -4.11
C ILE A 39 -6.90 -6.17 -3.48
N ASN A 40 -6.09 -6.86 -4.29
CA ASN A 40 -5.08 -7.78 -3.78
C ASN A 40 -4.06 -7.07 -2.89
N LEU A 41 -3.68 -5.85 -3.24
CA LEU A 41 -2.80 -5.02 -2.41
C LEU A 41 -3.47 -4.73 -1.07
N MET A 42 -4.73 -4.31 -1.04
CA MET A 42 -5.39 -4.02 0.24
C MET A 42 -5.43 -5.25 1.15
N ILE A 43 -5.73 -6.43 0.60
CA ILE A 43 -5.74 -7.70 1.35
C ILE A 43 -4.33 -8.02 1.88
N ALA A 44 -3.30 -7.90 1.04
CA ALA A 44 -1.92 -8.13 1.45
C ALA A 44 -1.48 -7.18 2.59
N LEU A 45 -1.93 -5.92 2.56
CA LEU A 45 -1.67 -4.96 3.64
C LEU A 45 -2.43 -5.30 4.92
N GLU A 46 -3.67 -5.76 4.83
CA GLU A 46 -4.43 -6.21 5.99
C GLU A 46 -3.73 -7.40 6.68
N GLU A 47 -3.26 -8.38 5.89
CA GLU A 47 -2.54 -9.56 6.39
C GLU A 47 -1.16 -9.21 6.96
N GLU A 48 -0.35 -8.41 6.25
CA GLU A 48 1.04 -8.12 6.65
C GLU A 48 1.12 -7.25 7.91
N PHE A 49 0.16 -6.36 8.09
CA PHE A 49 0.15 -5.39 9.20
C PHE A 49 -0.85 -5.76 10.31
N ASP A 50 -1.61 -6.85 10.15
CA ASP A 50 -2.66 -7.31 11.08
C ASP A 50 -3.69 -6.20 11.37
N VAL A 51 -4.20 -5.59 10.30
CA VAL A 51 -5.17 -4.48 10.34
C VAL A 51 -6.40 -4.78 9.51
N MET A 52 -7.48 -4.04 9.78
CA MET A 52 -8.70 -4.04 8.95
C MET A 52 -8.92 -2.66 8.35
N LEU A 53 -9.04 -2.60 7.03
CA LEU A 53 -9.22 -1.40 6.23
C LEU A 53 -10.67 -1.36 5.71
N ALA A 54 -11.40 -0.33 6.11
CA ALA A 54 -12.77 -0.16 5.64
C ALA A 54 -12.80 0.29 4.16
N PRO A 55 -13.81 -0.12 3.37
CA PRO A 55 -13.93 0.30 1.97
C PRO A 55 -13.88 1.83 1.78
N ASP A 56 -14.48 2.59 2.70
CA ASP A 56 -14.48 4.07 2.65
C ASP A 56 -13.09 4.67 2.93
N GLU A 57 -12.23 3.98 3.69
CA GLU A 57 -10.85 4.39 3.97
C GLU A 57 -9.97 4.12 2.74
N ILE A 58 -10.11 2.92 2.17
CA ILE A 58 -9.44 2.50 0.93
C ILE A 58 -9.79 3.47 -0.20
N HIS A 59 -11.06 3.84 -0.35
CA HIS A 59 -11.49 4.78 -1.41
C HIS A 59 -10.89 6.19 -1.26
N LYS A 60 -10.51 6.58 -0.05
CA LYS A 60 -9.88 7.89 0.21
C LYS A 60 -8.38 7.87 -0.05
N ALA A 61 -7.73 6.70 0.06
CA ALA A 61 -6.32 6.55 -0.21
C ALA A 61 -6.06 6.58 -1.73
N ARG A 62 -5.35 7.61 -2.19
CA ARG A 62 -5.07 7.82 -3.63
C ARG A 62 -3.60 7.65 -3.98
N SER A 63 -2.74 7.70 -2.98
CA SER A 63 -1.29 7.60 -3.06
C SER A 63 -0.74 6.63 -2.02
N VAL A 64 0.52 6.25 -2.18
CA VAL A 64 1.24 5.47 -1.16
C VAL A 64 1.35 6.26 0.15
N GLY A 65 1.50 7.58 0.10
CA GLY A 65 1.47 8.43 1.28
C GLY A 65 0.16 8.30 2.05
N ASP A 66 -0.98 8.33 1.36
CA ASP A 66 -2.29 8.14 2.00
C ASP A 66 -2.43 6.74 2.61
N LEU A 67 -1.88 5.71 1.97
CA LEU A 67 -1.87 4.34 2.51
C LEU A 67 -1.01 4.24 3.76
N VAL A 68 0.17 4.88 3.78
CA VAL A 68 1.02 4.97 4.97
C VAL A 68 0.29 5.68 6.10
N GLU A 69 -0.37 6.81 5.82
CA GLU A 69 -1.17 7.53 6.83
C GLU A 69 -2.32 6.66 7.35
N LEU A 70 -3.03 5.96 6.47
CA LEU A 70 -4.10 5.05 6.84
C LEU A 70 -3.59 3.94 7.77
N LEU A 71 -2.50 3.27 7.43
CA LEU A 71 -1.89 2.25 8.29
C LEU A 71 -1.45 2.82 9.64
N GLN A 72 -0.91 4.05 9.67
CA GLN A 72 -0.60 4.74 10.92
C GLN A 72 -1.82 5.00 11.80
N THR A 73 -2.99 5.31 11.21
CA THR A 73 -4.23 5.45 11.99
C THR A 73 -4.70 4.14 12.62
N LYS A 74 -4.26 2.99 12.07
CA LYS A 74 -4.51 1.65 12.60
C LYS A 74 -3.47 1.20 13.64
N GLY A 75 -2.46 2.02 13.93
CA GLY A 75 -1.42 1.74 14.93
C GLY A 75 -0.07 1.30 14.35
N CYS A 76 0.10 1.31 13.03
CA CYS A 76 1.36 0.94 12.38
C CYS A 76 2.29 2.15 12.24
N GLU A 77 3.37 2.26 13.02
CA GLU A 77 4.36 3.33 12.82
C GLU A 77 5.32 2.98 11.67
N ILE A 78 5.13 3.58 10.49
CA ILE A 78 5.95 3.36 9.27
C ILE A 78 6.86 4.57 9.03
N LYS A 79 8.16 4.31 8.82
CA LYS A 79 9.17 5.35 8.55
C LYS A 79 9.75 5.18 7.15
N TRP A 80 9.91 6.30 6.46
CA TRP A 80 10.56 6.42 5.15
C TRP A 80 12.07 6.24 5.24
#